data_AF-A0A1M7SFX4-F1
#
_entry.id   AF-A0A1M7SFX4-F1
#
_cell.length_a   1.000
_cell.length_b   1.000
_cell.length_c   1.000
_cell.angle_alpha   90.00
_cell.angle_beta   90.00
_cell.angle_gamma   90.00
#
_symmetry.space_group_name_H-M   'P 1'
#
loop_
_entity.id
_entity.type
_entity.pdbx_description
1 polymer ?
#
loop_
_entity_poly.entity_id
_entity_poly.type
_entity_poly.pdbx_seq_one_letter_code
_entity_poly.pdbx_strand_id
1 'polypeptide(L)'
;MTIAANADHDRPGPILRLLMAMPLLGWMLKDAMHGAEDAPLWALANVVLLIVLATAIWGYAALIIAYLGLTAAALAMIIAISRAN
;
A
#
# COMPACT_ATOMS: atom_id res chain seq x y z
N MET A 1 5.35 -17.10 36.30
CA MET A 1 4.80 -15.89 35.64
C MET A 1 5.69 -15.53 34.45
N THR A 2 5.53 -16.15 33.27
CA THR A 2 6.40 -15.88 32.09
C THR A 2 5.70 -15.92 30.73
N ILE A 3 4.44 -16.37 30.62
CA ILE A 3 3.78 -16.51 29.30
C ILE A 3 3.05 -15.23 28.81
N ALA A 4 2.88 -14.20 29.65
CA ALA A 4 2.11 -13.00 29.28
C ALA A 4 2.90 -11.91 28.52
N ALA A 5 4.22 -12.06 28.33
CA ALA A 5 5.06 -11.02 27.72
C ALA A 5 5.27 -11.17 26.20
N ASN A 6 4.76 -12.24 25.57
CA ASN A 6 5.07 -12.59 24.17
C ASN A 6 3.83 -12.66 23.26
N ALA A 7 2.79 -11.86 23.52
CA ALA A 7 1.55 -11.88 22.73
C ALA A 7 1.26 -10.56 21.99
N ASP A 8 2.17 -9.57 22.07
CA ASP A 8 1.96 -8.25 21.45
C ASP A 8 2.65 -8.11 20.08
N HIS A 9 3.41 -9.12 19.63
CA HIS A 9 4.20 -9.00 18.40
C HIS A 9 3.43 -9.26 17.10
N ASP A 10 2.21 -9.82 17.18
CA ASP A 10 1.40 -10.21 16.01
C ASP A 10 0.24 -9.25 15.69
N ARG A 11 0.15 -8.11 16.38
CA ARG A 11 -0.88 -7.12 16.07
C ARG A 11 -0.42 -6.29 14.87
N PRO A 12 -1.14 -6.34 13.73
CA PRO A 12 -0.83 -5.45 12.62
C PRO A 12 -0.88 -4.01 13.14
N GLY A 13 0.21 -3.26 12.96
CA GLY A 13 0.31 -1.90 13.45
C GLY A 13 -0.87 -1.04 12.98
N PRO A 14 -1.24 0.02 13.71
CA PRO A 14 -2.44 0.81 13.44
C PRO A 14 -2.52 1.34 11.99
N ILE A 15 -1.37 1.61 11.38
CA ILE A 15 -1.23 2.02 9.97
C ILE A 15 -1.58 0.87 9.01
N LEU A 16 -1.13 -0.35 9.29
CA LEU A 16 -1.43 -1.53 8.47
C LEU A 16 -2.93 -1.87 8.53
N ARG A 17 -3.54 -1.69 9.70
CA ARG A 17 -4.99 -1.86 9.89
C ARG A 17 -5.79 -0.80 9.13
N LEU A 18 -5.30 0.44 9.04
CA LEU A 18 -5.93 1.51 8.26
C LEU A 18 -5.80 1.27 6.75
N LEU A 19 -4.64 0.79 6.29
CA LEU A 19 -4.41 0.41 4.89
C LEU A 19 -5.29 -0.78 4.48
N MET A 20 -5.44 -1.79 5.35
CA MET A 20 -6.36 -2.92 5.11
C MET A 20 -7.85 -2.56 5.22
N ALA A 21 -8.18 -1.47 5.91
CA ALA A 21 -9.56 -0.98 6.03
C ALA A 21 -10.03 -0.23 4.78
N MET A 22 -9.12 0.34 3.98
CA MET A 22 -9.48 0.83 2.66
C MET A 22 -9.77 -0.37 1.75
N PRO A 23 -11.01 -0.54 1.26
CA PRO A 23 -11.42 -1.71 0.48
C PRO A 23 -10.60 -1.91 -0.80
N LEU A 24 -9.85 -0.89 -1.19
CA LEU A 24 -9.09 -0.82 -2.41
C LEU A 24 -7.58 -1.04 -2.16
N LEU A 25 -6.97 -0.25 -1.27
CA LEU A 25 -5.57 -0.45 -0.87
C LEU A 25 -5.37 -1.77 -0.12
N GLY A 26 -6.32 -2.18 0.70
CA GLY A 26 -6.27 -3.42 1.48
C GLY A 26 -6.39 -4.67 0.62
N TRP A 27 -7.18 -4.62 -0.47
CA TRP A 27 -7.30 -5.74 -1.40
C TRP A 27 -6.04 -5.89 -2.25
N MET A 28 -5.47 -4.77 -2.70
CA MET A 28 -4.23 -4.75 -3.46
C MET A 28 -3.01 -5.16 -2.64
N LEU A 29 -2.94 -4.72 -1.38
CA LEU A 29 -1.89 -5.13 -0.46
C LEU A 29 -2.03 -6.62 -0.09
N LYS A 30 -3.26 -7.11 0.07
CA LYS A 30 -3.53 -8.53 0.28
C LYS A 30 -3.09 -9.39 -0.90
N ASP A 31 -3.37 -8.95 -2.14
CA ASP A 31 -2.92 -9.63 -3.37
C ASP A 31 -1.40 -9.58 -3.53
N ALA A 32 -0.76 -8.44 -3.27
CA ALA A 32 0.70 -8.32 -3.35
C ALA A 32 1.43 -9.19 -2.30
N MET A 33 0.79 -9.49 -1.16
CA MET A 33 1.36 -10.32 -0.10
C MET A 33 1.05 -11.82 -0.24
N HIS A 34 -0.05 -12.21 -0.87
CA HIS A 34 -0.54 -13.60 -0.90
C HIS A 34 -0.74 -14.18 -2.30
N GLY A 35 -0.54 -13.40 -3.37
CA GLY A 35 -0.78 -13.83 -4.74
C GLY A 35 0.41 -14.55 -5.39
N ALA A 36 0.15 -15.17 -6.54
CA ALA A 36 1.13 -15.85 -7.39
C ALA A 36 2.22 -14.89 -7.91
N GLU A 37 3.26 -15.39 -8.59
CA GLU A 37 4.40 -14.58 -9.08
C GLU A 37 3.99 -13.32 -9.90
N ASP A 38 2.82 -13.33 -10.53
CA ASP A 38 2.26 -12.21 -11.31
C ASP A 38 1.46 -11.18 -10.47
N ALA A 39 1.15 -11.49 -9.21
CA ALA A 39 0.35 -10.64 -8.33
C ALA A 39 0.86 -9.18 -8.17
N PRO A 40 2.17 -8.88 -8.09
CA PRO A 40 2.63 -7.49 -8.07
C PRO A 40 2.26 -6.72 -9.35
N LEU A 41 2.19 -7.39 -10.50
CA LEU A 41 1.81 -6.77 -11.77
C LEU A 41 0.31 -6.38 -11.78
N TRP A 42 -0.54 -7.26 -11.24
CA TRP A 42 -1.97 -6.99 -11.08
C TRP A 42 -2.26 -5.89 -10.06
N ALA A 43 -1.47 -5.81 -8.98
CA ALA A 43 -1.53 -4.70 -8.06
C ALA A 43 -1.20 -3.37 -8.76
N LEU A 44 -0.13 -3.31 -9.57
CA LEU A 44 0.18 -2.11 -10.34
C LEU A 44 -0.96 -1.71 -11.30
N ALA A 45 -1.53 -2.69 -12.02
CA ALA A 45 -2.64 -2.45 -12.93
C ALA A 45 -3.87 -1.86 -12.23
N ASN A 46 -4.21 -2.36 -11.03
CA ASN A 46 -5.29 -1.82 -10.23
C ASN A 46 -5.00 -0.39 -9.75
N VAL A 47 -3.75 -0.05 -9.39
CA VAL A 47 -3.39 1.33 -8.98
C VAL A 47 -3.63 2.27 -10.15
N VAL A 48 -3.14 1.89 -11.33
CA VAL A 48 -3.29 2.69 -12.54
C VAL A 48 -4.77 2.87 -12.89
N LEU A 49 -5.56 1.80 -12.83
CA LEU A 49 -7.00 1.87 -13.10
C LEU A 49 -7.72 2.84 -12.16
N LEU A 50 -7.32 2.87 -10.89
CA LEU A 50 -7.88 3.79 -9.90
C LEU A 50 -7.52 5.23 -10.14
N ILE A 51 -6.28 5.49 -10.55
CA ILE A 51 -5.86 6.84 -10.94
C ILE A 51 -6.69 7.29 -12.15
N VAL A 52 -6.88 6.43 -13.14
CA VAL A 52 -7.71 6.72 -14.33
C VAL A 52 -9.16 7.00 -13.92
N LEU A 53 -9.76 6.16 -13.08
CA LEU A 53 -11.13 6.34 -12.62
C LEU A 53 -11.30 7.61 -11.78
N ALA A 54 -10.36 7.87 -10.87
CA ALA A 54 -10.37 9.10 -10.06
C ALA A 54 -10.22 10.34 -10.95
N THR A 55 -9.36 10.28 -11.97
CA THR A 55 -9.19 11.37 -12.94
C THR A 55 -10.44 11.57 -13.79
N ALA A 56 -11.15 10.51 -14.14
CA ALA A 56 -12.41 10.62 -14.89
C ALA A 56 -13.53 11.30 -14.06
N ILE A 57 -13.57 11.09 -12.74
CA ILE A 57 -14.61 11.64 -11.85
C ILE A 57 -14.26 13.06 -11.38
N TRP A 58 -13.02 13.29 -10.93
CA TRP A 58 -12.58 14.55 -10.30
C TRP A 58 -11.67 15.40 -11.19
N GLY A 59 -11.35 14.95 -12.40
CA GLY A 59 -10.50 15.66 -13.34
C GLY A 59 -9.02 15.71 -12.93
N TYR A 60 -8.33 16.77 -13.38
CA TYR A 60 -6.89 16.96 -13.16
C TYR A 60 -6.49 17.01 -11.68
N ALA A 61 -7.40 17.43 -10.79
CA ALA A 61 -7.13 17.48 -9.36
C ALA A 61 -6.78 16.10 -8.77
N ALA A 62 -7.40 15.02 -9.26
CA ALA A 62 -7.09 13.67 -8.80
C ALA A 62 -5.69 13.21 -9.23
N LEU A 63 -5.23 13.62 -10.42
CA LEU A 63 -3.86 13.31 -10.87
C LEU A 63 -2.83 13.91 -9.93
N ILE A 64 -3.01 15.17 -9.51
CA ILE A 64 -2.06 15.85 -8.61
C ILE A 64 -1.89 15.05 -7.32
N ILE A 65 -3.00 14.65 -6.68
CA ILE A 65 -2.96 13.88 -5.42
C ILE A 65 -2.34 12.50 -5.63
N ALA A 66 -2.68 11.82 -6.73
CA ALA A 66 -2.11 10.52 -7.06
C ALA A 66 -0.59 10.57 -7.25
N TYR A 67 -0.09 11.55 -8.03
CA TYR A 67 1.34 11.73 -8.27
C TYR A 67 2.10 12.16 -7.02
N LEU A 68 1.50 12.99 -6.16
CA LEU A 68 2.07 13.32 -4.85
C LEU A 68 2.24 12.07 -3.99
N GLY A 69 1.23 11.21 -3.94
CA GLY A 69 1.29 9.93 -3.24
C GLY A 69 2.38 9.01 -3.81
N LEU A 70 2.45 8.88 -5.14
CA LEU A 70 3.47 8.07 -5.82
C LEU A 70 4.89 8.58 -5.54
N THR A 71 5.06 9.90 -5.53
CA THR A 71 6.35 10.55 -5.23
C THR A 71 6.79 10.27 -3.80
N ALA A 72 5.89 10.42 -2.83
CA ALA A 72 6.17 10.09 -1.43
C ALA A 72 6.54 8.60 -1.26
N ALA A 73 5.83 7.70 -1.95
CA ALA A 73 6.13 6.27 -1.94
C ALA A 73 7.51 5.97 -2.55
N ALA A 74 7.87 6.61 -3.66
CA ALA A 74 9.18 6.45 -4.28
C ALA A 74 10.32 6.93 -3.36
N LEU A 75 10.15 8.08 -2.70
CA LEU A 75 11.11 8.58 -1.72
C LEU A 75 11.26 7.62 -0.53
N ALA A 76 10.13 7.11 0.00
CA ALA A 76 10.16 6.12 1.07
C ALA A 76 10.87 4.83 0.65
N MET A 77 10.67 4.37 -0.60
CA MET A 77 11.35 3.21 -1.15
C MET A 77 12.87 3.42 -1.24
N ILE A 78 13.30 4.59 -1.73
CA ILE A 78 14.73 4.94 -1.80
C ILE A 78 15.35 4.90 -0.40
N ILE A 79 14.71 5.55 0.58
CA ILE A 79 15.20 5.55 1.98
C ILE A 79 15.24 4.12 2.54
N ALA A 80 14.24 3.31 2.26
CA ALA A 80 14.18 1.93 2.72
C ALA A 80 15.32 1.07 2.14
N ILE A 81 15.59 1.20 0.85
CA ILE A 81 16.70 0.52 0.16
C ILE A 81 18.04 1.00 0.71
N SER A 82 18.24 2.31 0.84
CA SER A 82 19.49 2.88 1.37
C SER A 82 19.78 2.49 2.81
N ARG A 83 18.76 2.16 3.61
CA ARG A 83 18.93 1.68 4.99
C ARG A 83 19.20 0.18 5.06
N ALA A 84 18.76 -0.58 4.06
CA ALA A 84 18.92 -2.03 4.00
C ALA A 84 20.30 -2.45 3.46
N ASN A 85 21.02 -1.52 2.84
CA ASN A 85 22.35 -1.68 2.25
C ASN A 85 23.43 -1.07 3.14
#